data_AF-A0A968S942-F1
#
_entry.id   AF-A0A968S942-F1
#
_cell.length_a   1.000
_cell.length_b   1.000
_cell.length_c   1.000
_cell.angle_alpha   90.00
_cell.angle_beta   90.00
_cell.angle_gamma   90.00
#
_symmetry.space_group_name_H-M   'P 1'
#
loop_
_entity.id
_entity.type
_entity.pdbx_description
1 polymer ?
#
loop_
_entity_poly.entity_id
_entity_poly.type
_entity_poly.pdbx_seq_one_letter_code
_entity_poly.pdbx_strand_id
1 'polypeptide(L)'
;MHALSIPTWMVHVSSVIEWIAAIWYIWRYGEVSQDRSWRALSWGMLPALASAMCACTWHFFDNLPALDWLVDLQATLTVLGNVTLCAAAWWIWRSARLPQARTI
;
A
#
# COMPACT_ATOMS: atom_id res chain seq x y z
N MET A 1 26.23 10.15 -2.73
CA MET A 1 25.13 10.91 -2.10
C MET A 1 25.07 10.48 -0.63
N HIS A 2 24.46 11.25 0.28
CA HIS A 2 24.54 10.94 1.71
C HIS A 2 23.64 9.76 2.09
N ALA A 3 24.21 8.79 2.81
CA ALA A 3 23.47 7.73 3.45
C ALA A 3 22.44 8.30 4.45
N LEU A 4 21.28 7.67 4.54
CA LEU A 4 20.25 8.02 5.51
C LEU A 4 20.75 7.86 6.95
N SER A 5 20.36 8.79 7.82
CA SER A 5 20.64 8.69 9.24
C SER A 5 19.89 7.52 9.88
N ILE A 6 20.39 6.99 11.01
CA ILE A 6 19.73 5.90 11.75
C ILE A 6 18.26 6.24 12.07
N PRO A 7 17.92 7.43 12.60
CA PRO A 7 16.52 7.80 12.82
C PRO A 7 15.66 7.74 11.55
N THR A 8 16.20 8.16 10.40
CA THR A 8 15.44 8.14 9.15
C THR A 8 15.22 6.71 8.67
N TRP A 9 16.19 5.82 8.84
CA TRP A 9 16.03 4.38 8.57
C TRP A 9 14.94 3.75 9.43
N MET A 10 14.88 4.10 10.71
CA MET A 10 13.85 3.59 11.62
C MET A 10 12.45 3.92 11.11
N VAL A 11 12.22 5.15 10.64
CA VAL A 11 10.92 5.57 10.09
C VAL A 11 10.56 4.79 8.83
N HIS A 12 11.51 4.55 7.92
CA HIS A 12 11.24 3.78 6.70
C HIS A 12 10.82 2.34 7.02
N VAL A 13 11.60 1.67 7.88
CA VAL A 13 11.35 0.27 8.25
C VAL A 13 10.06 0.14 9.06
N SER A 14 9.82 1.03 10.04
CA SER A 14 8.57 1.00 10.81
C SER A 14 7.37 1.22 9.91
N SER A 15 7.41 2.21 9.01
CA SER A 15 6.30 2.52 8.10
C SER A 15 5.96 1.34 7.18
N VAL A 16 6.96 0.62 6.67
CA VAL A 16 6.76 -0.59 5.86
C VAL A 16 6.07 -1.68 6.68
N ILE A 17 6.53 -1.93 7.92
CA ILE A 17 5.94 -2.93 8.81
C ILE A 17 4.49 -2.55 9.17
N GLU A 18 4.26 -1.29 9.54
CA GLU A 18 2.94 -0.75 9.86
C GLU A 18 1.98 -0.88 8.67
N TRP A 19 2.45 -0.63 7.46
CA TRP A 19 1.64 -0.79 6.24
C TRP A 19 1.30 -2.25 5.96
N ILE A 20 2.24 -3.18 6.12
CA ILE A 20 1.99 -4.63 6.01
C ILE A 20 0.94 -5.07 7.04
N ALA A 21 1.07 -4.62 8.30
CA ALA A 21 0.10 -4.90 9.34
C ALA A 21 -1.28 -4.34 8.99
N ALA A 22 -1.36 -3.11 8.48
CA ALA A 22 -2.60 -2.49 8.05
C ALA A 22 -3.30 -3.27 6.92
N ILE A 23 -2.55 -3.69 5.90
CA ILE A 23 -3.07 -4.55 4.82
C ILE A 23 -3.66 -5.84 5.39
N TRP A 24 -2.94 -6.49 6.31
CA TRP A 24 -3.39 -7.72 6.95
C TRP A 24 -4.67 -7.50 7.79
N TYR A 25 -4.72 -6.44 8.59
CA TYR A 25 -5.91 -6.12 9.40
C TYR A 25 -7.12 -5.79 8.53
N ILE A 26 -6.96 -5.04 7.44
CA ILE A 26 -8.03 -4.73 6.49
C ILE A 26 -8.54 -6.00 5.81
N TRP A 27 -7.64 -6.91 5.43
CA TRP A 27 -8.02 -8.22 4.91
C TRP A 27 -8.87 -9.00 5.91
N ARG A 28 -8.38 -9.14 7.15
CA ARG A 28 -9.08 -9.86 8.23
C ARG A 28 -10.43 -9.23 8.54
N TYR A 29 -10.52 -7.89 8.51
CA TYR A 29 -11.78 -7.18 8.66
C TYR A 29 -12.77 -7.54 7.55
N GLY A 30 -12.34 -7.60 6.28
CA GLY A 30 -13.18 -8.05 5.17
C GLY A 30 -13.65 -9.50 5.28
N GLU A 31 -12.85 -10.39 5.89
CA GLU A 31 -13.26 -11.76 6.19
C GLU A 31 -14.30 -11.82 7.31
N VAL A 32 -14.07 -11.12 8.43
CA VAL A 32 -15.00 -11.13 9.58
C VAL A 32 -16.32 -10.44 9.26
N SER A 33 -16.29 -9.33 8.52
CA SER A 33 -17.49 -8.59 8.10
C SER A 33 -18.24 -9.23 6.92
N GLN A 34 -17.64 -10.24 6.26
CA GLN A 34 -18.12 -10.80 5.00
C GLN A 34 -18.27 -9.76 3.88
N ASP A 35 -17.56 -8.63 3.97
CA ASP A 35 -17.58 -7.57 2.98
C ASP A 35 -16.36 -7.63 2.06
N ARG A 36 -16.62 -8.02 0.81
CA ARG A 36 -15.58 -8.15 -0.23
C ARG A 36 -14.95 -6.80 -0.61
N SER A 37 -15.61 -5.67 -0.34
CA SER A 37 -15.08 -4.33 -0.64
C SER A 37 -13.80 -4.03 0.14
N TRP A 38 -13.73 -4.46 1.41
CA TRP A 38 -12.53 -4.30 2.24
C TRP A 38 -11.39 -5.22 1.81
N ARG A 39 -11.70 -6.40 1.27
CA ARG A 39 -10.68 -7.26 0.65
C ARG A 39 -10.12 -6.66 -0.65
N ALA A 40 -10.94 -5.91 -1.39
CA ALA A 40 -10.46 -5.18 -2.56
C ALA A 40 -9.52 -4.03 -2.14
N LEU A 41 -9.81 -3.35 -1.01
CA LEU A 41 -8.93 -2.33 -0.46
C LEU A 41 -7.55 -2.88 -0.08
N SER A 42 -7.46 -4.02 0.60
CA SER A 42 -6.17 -4.60 0.97
C SER A 42 -5.33 -4.98 -0.26
N TRP A 43 -5.95 -5.50 -1.32
CA TRP A 43 -5.25 -5.68 -2.61
C TRP A 43 -4.81 -4.35 -3.23
N GLY A 44 -5.67 -3.33 -3.19
CA GLY A 44 -5.41 -2.00 -3.71
C GLY A 44 -4.27 -1.25 -3.00
N MET A 45 -3.89 -1.66 -1.79
CA MET A 45 -2.78 -1.10 -1.02
C MET A 45 -1.40 -1.65 -1.41
N LEU A 46 -1.33 -2.78 -2.13
CA LEU A 46 -0.05 -3.44 -2.47
C LEU A 46 0.87 -2.62 -3.37
N PRO A 47 0.40 -1.85 -4.38
CA PRO A 47 1.29 -1.04 -5.18
C PRO A 47 2.01 0.03 -4.35
N ALA A 48 1.35 0.62 -3.35
CA ALA A 48 1.98 1.58 -2.43
C ALA A 48 3.05 0.91 -1.55
N LEU A 49 2.82 -0.33 -1.11
CA LEU A 49 3.84 -1.11 -0.40
C LEU A 49 5.06 -1.37 -1.29
N ALA A 50 4.83 -1.81 -2.53
CA ALA A 50 5.90 -2.07 -3.49
C ALA A 50 6.69 -0.78 -3.81
N SER A 51 6.02 0.37 -3.89
CA SER A 51 6.67 1.68 -4.02
C SER A 51 7.62 1.96 -2.84
N ALA A 52 7.15 1.80 -1.60
CA ALA A 52 7.98 1.98 -0.41
C ALA A 52 9.19 1.03 -0.38
N MET A 53 9.01 -0.22 -0.83
CA MET A 53 10.09 -1.20 -0.95
C MET A 53 11.14 -0.78 -1.99
N CYS A 54 10.74 -0.18 -3.11
CA CYS A 54 11.68 0.36 -4.11
C CYS A 54 12.56 1.45 -3.50
N ALA A 55 11.94 2.40 -2.78
CA ALA A 55 12.66 3.47 -2.08
C ALA A 55 13.65 2.92 -1.06
N CYS A 56 13.20 2.00 -0.19
CA CYS A 56 14.05 1.37 0.81
C CYS A 56 15.21 0.59 0.19
N THR A 57 14.98 -0.08 -0.95
CA THR A 57 16.01 -0.84 -1.66
C THR A 57 17.07 0.09 -2.25
N TRP A 58 16.67 1.18 -2.92
CA TRP A 58 17.61 2.15 -3.47
C TRP A 58 18.49 2.79 -2.38
N HIS A 59 17.86 3.13 -1.25
CA HIS A 59 18.55 3.65 -0.08
C HIS A 59 19.46 2.64 0.63
N PHE A 60 19.08 1.35 0.66
CA PHE A 60 19.93 0.28 1.20
C PHE A 60 21.25 0.17 0.44
N PHE A 61 21.22 0.40 -0.87
CA PHE A 61 22.42 0.44 -1.72
C PHE A 61 23.05 1.84 -1.84
N ASP A 62 22.83 2.70 -0.85
CA ASP A 62 23.41 4.05 -0.74
C ASP A 62 23.17 4.93 -1.98
N ASN A 63 21.97 4.83 -2.57
CA ASN A 63 21.57 5.60 -3.75
C ASN A 63 22.49 5.33 -4.96
N LEU A 64 22.84 4.06 -5.17
CA LEU A 64 23.69 3.65 -6.28
C LEU A 64 23.07 4.08 -7.62
N PRO A 65 23.78 4.86 -8.47
CA PRO A 65 23.21 5.36 -9.73
C PRO A 65 22.73 4.27 -10.70
N ALA A 66 23.33 3.08 -10.63
CA ALA A 66 22.90 1.91 -11.41
C ALA A 66 21.48 1.43 -11.07
N LEU A 67 20.93 1.87 -9.94
CA LEU A 67 19.60 1.52 -9.43
C LEU A 67 18.61 2.69 -9.49
N ASP A 68 18.94 3.81 -10.14
CA ASP A 68 18.05 4.99 -10.21
C ASP A 68 16.69 4.70 -10.86
N TRP A 69 16.61 3.66 -11.71
CA TRP A 69 15.34 3.17 -12.25
C TRP A 69 14.33 2.73 -11.15
N LEU A 70 14.80 2.40 -9.95
CA LEU A 70 13.94 2.13 -8.79
C LEU A 70 13.15 3.38 -8.39
N VAL A 71 13.68 4.59 -8.61
CA VAL A 71 12.98 5.85 -8.33
C VAL A 71 11.83 6.05 -9.31
N ASP A 72 12.04 5.77 -10.59
CA ASP A 72 10.97 5.82 -11.61
C ASP A 72 9.90 4.76 -11.36
N LEU A 73 10.32 3.54 -10.96
CA LEU A 73 9.41 2.47 -10.59
C LEU A 73 8.62 2.84 -9.32
N GLN A 74 9.27 3.39 -8.29
CA GLN A 74 8.63 3.92 -7.08
C GLN A 74 7.57 4.97 -7.45
N ALA A 75 7.92 5.96 -8.30
CA ALA A 75 6.98 7.00 -8.71
C ALA A 75 5.77 6.41 -9.45
N THR A 76 6.01 5.47 -10.38
CA THR A 76 4.95 4.77 -11.12
C THR A 76 4.03 3.99 -10.18
N LEU A 77 4.60 3.21 -9.27
CA LEU A 77 3.84 2.44 -8.27
C LEU A 77 3.08 3.34 -7.29
N THR A 78 3.60 4.53 -7.01
CA THR A 78 2.90 5.54 -6.20
C THR A 78 1.65 6.05 -6.91
N VAL A 79 1.75 6.37 -8.21
CA VAL A 79 0.58 6.77 -9.02
C VAL A 79 -0.43 5.64 -9.07
N LEU A 80 0.02 4.41 -9.41
CA LEU A 80 -0.84 3.23 -9.45
C LEU A 80 -1.51 2.96 -8.10
N GLY A 81 -0.76 3.04 -7.01
CA GLY A 81 -1.26 2.85 -5.64
C GLY A 81 -2.33 3.85 -5.25
N ASN A 82 -2.15 5.14 -5.59
CA ASN A 82 -3.18 6.15 -5.34
C ASN A 82 -4.45 5.89 -6.17
N VAL A 83 -4.30 5.47 -7.43
CA VAL A 83 -5.43 5.12 -8.30
C VAL A 83 -6.18 3.91 -7.75
N THR A 84 -5.49 2.84 -7.36
CA THR A 84 -6.11 1.62 -6.81
C THR A 84 -6.79 1.88 -5.48
N LEU A 85 -6.19 2.69 -4.60
CA LEU A 85 -6.80 3.12 -3.34
C LEU A 85 -8.06 3.96 -3.57
N CYS A 86 -8.02 4.90 -4.51
CA CYS A 86 -9.18 5.72 -4.88
C CYS A 86 -10.32 4.84 -5.42
N ALA A 87 -10.01 3.90 -6.32
CA ALA A 87 -10.99 2.95 -6.85
C ALA A 87 -11.58 2.04 -5.76
N ALA A 88 -10.76 1.55 -4.84
CA ALA A 88 -11.23 0.73 -3.71
C ALA A 88 -12.10 1.53 -2.74
N ALA A 89 -11.75 2.77 -2.43
CA ALA A 89 -12.55 3.66 -1.60
C ALA A 89 -13.92 3.95 -2.23
N TRP A 90 -13.95 4.22 -3.55
CA TRP A 90 -15.19 4.35 -4.30
C TRP A 90 -16.04 3.06 -4.25
N TRP A 91 -15.40 1.90 -4.36
CA TRP A 91 -16.08 0.61 -4.29
C TRP A 91 -16.70 0.35 -2.91
N ILE A 92 -16.01 0.68 -1.82
CA ILE A 92 -16.55 0.63 -0.45
C ILE A 92 -17.77 1.56 -0.34
N TRP A 93 -17.65 2.81 -0.78
CA TRP A 93 -18.76 3.77 -0.77
C TRP A 93 -19.98 3.28 -1.55
N ARG A 94 -19.75 2.72 -2.74
CA ARG A 94 -20.82 2.17 -3.57
C ARG A 94 -21.48 0.97 -2.90
N SER A 95 -20.69 0.07 -2.33
CA SER A 95 -21.17 -1.15 -1.65
C SER A 95 -22.01 -0.82 -0.43
N ALA A 96 -21.64 0.22 0.34
CA ALA A 96 -22.39 0.68 1.50
C ALA A 96 -23.75 1.34 1.15
N ARG A 97 -23.94 1.79 -0.10
CA ARG A 97 -25.17 2.44 -0.56
C ARG A 97 -26.14 1.51 -1.30
N LEU A 98 -25.70 0.31 -1.68
CA LEU A 98 -26.59 -0.68 -2.26
C LEU A 98 -27.38 -1.34 -1.12
N PRO A 99 -28.73 -1.38 -1.19
CA PRO A 99 -29.51 -2.15 -0.24
C PRO A 99 -29.04 -3.61 -0.30
N GLN A 100 -28.61 -4.16 0.83
CA GLN A 100 -28.43 -5.60 0.94
C GLN A 100 -29.79 -6.22 0.66
N ALA A 101 -29.95 -6.87 -0.50
CA ALA A 101 -31.05 -7.80 -0.69
C ALA A 101 -30.85 -8.90 0.37
N ARG A 102 -31.53 -8.75 1.51
CA ARG A 102 -31.63 -9.80 2.52
C ARG A 102 -32.33 -10.96 1.84
N THR A 103 -31.55 -11.95 1.39
CA THR A 103 -32.09 -13.27 1.08
C THR A 103 -32.54 -13.85 2.42
N ILE A 104 -33.86 -13.87 2.60
CA ILE A 104 -34.55 -14.53 3.72
C ILE A 104 -34.42 -16.05 3.54
#